data_AF-A0A8H6G788-F1
#
_entry.id   AF-A0A8H6G788-F1
#
_cell.length_a   1.000
_cell.length_b   1.000
_cell.length_c   1.000
_cell.angle_alpha   90.00
_cell.angle_beta   90.00
_cell.angle_gamma   90.00
#
_symmetry.space_group_name_H-M   'P 1'
#
loop_
_entity.id
_entity.type
_entity.pdbx_description
1 polymer ?
#
loop_
_entity_poly.entity_id
_entity_poly.type
_entity_poly.pdbx_seq_one_letter_code
_entity_poly.pdbx_strand_id
1 'polypeptide(L)'
;MIVADLLADPWFSSLWTLQETFLSPAAVIIPGDAMKSSIDLCRLSFISETLQSIKDALGYDDKIREADEECGLGAMIDLTGLLVCLDQDSMGLLTAAGHRTTRHEEDRVYGIMQVFELQLGNSAPGIDENRAFSLEELNDQLGAALLVKDPILSQMYIYQGKVEPRKGWRLARCSIVPSESKVFYHRKRAQPTVENRATLSCQRLEASLWGKFSGPMISFRVFAQRLLHDWPNAWSYGGATILLDKEILDECPEEYRATNLSRAAFLAPYTPEVTILLLGLQSELKSEGEKGRRSAVGLLLHRSSDLALKTATEPEIWKRVGLFIWSVDSERLEEESIRSNEPFKLLAKSIENSKTITKHLPYLKGEGPEWKDASGLYG
;
A
#
# COMPACT_ATOMS: atom_id res chain seq x y z
N MET A 1 34.39 -5.77 -11.29
CA MET A 1 33.19 -5.04 -11.73
C MET A 1 32.55 -4.48 -10.49
N ILE A 2 32.47 -3.15 -10.37
CA ILE A 2 31.79 -2.51 -9.24
C ILE A 2 30.29 -2.73 -9.49
N VAL A 3 29.49 -3.07 -8.46
CA VAL A 3 28.06 -3.35 -8.64
C VAL A 3 27.34 -2.20 -9.36
N ALA A 4 27.77 -0.96 -9.12
CA ALA A 4 27.30 0.22 -9.86
C ALA A 4 27.48 0.12 -11.38
N ASP A 5 28.62 -0.40 -11.86
CA ASP A 5 28.87 -0.57 -13.30
C ASP A 5 27.90 -1.58 -13.92
N LEU A 6 27.56 -2.64 -13.17
CA LEU A 6 26.58 -3.63 -13.59
C LEU A 6 25.18 -3.00 -13.69
N LEU A 7 24.77 -2.25 -12.66
CA LEU A 7 23.45 -1.60 -12.62
C LEU A 7 23.31 -0.47 -13.65
N ALA A 8 24.42 0.03 -14.20
CA ALA A 8 24.43 1.00 -15.29
C ALA A 8 24.11 0.37 -16.67
N ASP A 9 24.10 -0.95 -16.80
CA ASP A 9 23.72 -1.60 -18.05
C ASP A 9 22.24 -1.27 -18.40
N PRO A 10 21.92 -0.88 -19.65
CA PRO A 10 20.56 -0.56 -20.07
C PRO A 10 19.52 -1.63 -19.72
N TRP A 11 19.94 -2.89 -19.64
CA TRP A 11 19.11 -4.01 -19.20
C TRP A 11 18.44 -3.73 -17.84
N PHE A 12 19.18 -3.20 -16.86
CA PHE A 12 18.64 -2.90 -15.53
C PHE A 12 17.66 -1.73 -15.51
N SER A 13 17.57 -0.93 -16.58
CA SER A 13 16.61 0.18 -16.72
C SER A 13 15.41 -0.15 -17.62
N SER A 14 15.46 -1.29 -18.30
CA SER A 14 14.45 -1.72 -19.28
C SER A 14 13.18 -2.21 -18.59
N LEU A 15 12.03 -1.77 -19.10
CA LEU A 15 10.73 -2.28 -18.65
C LEU A 15 10.53 -3.77 -18.99
N TRP A 16 10.98 -4.19 -20.18
CA TRP A 16 10.87 -5.59 -20.59
C TRP A 16 11.66 -6.52 -19.67
N THR A 17 12.87 -6.11 -19.29
CA THR A 17 13.68 -6.84 -18.30
C THR A 17 12.95 -7.03 -16.98
N LEU A 18 12.32 -5.95 -16.48
CA LEU A 18 11.57 -6.00 -15.23
C LEU A 18 10.41 -7.00 -15.34
N GLN A 19 9.66 -6.95 -16.44
CA GLN A 19 8.55 -7.85 -16.73
C GLN A 19 9.00 -9.32 -16.81
N GLU A 20 10.04 -9.61 -17.60
CA GLU A 20 10.58 -10.96 -17.77
C GLU A 20 11.14 -11.54 -16.46
N THR A 21 11.80 -10.72 -15.66
CA THR A 21 12.30 -11.16 -14.34
C THR A 21 11.14 -11.59 -13.44
N PHE A 22 10.00 -10.89 -13.52
CA PHE A 22 8.82 -11.24 -12.74
C PHE A 22 8.14 -12.51 -13.27
N LEU A 23 7.90 -12.61 -14.57
CA LEU A 23 7.18 -13.73 -15.20
C LEU A 23 8.01 -15.01 -15.29
N SER A 24 9.32 -14.87 -15.47
CA SER A 24 10.26 -15.95 -15.76
C SER A 24 11.52 -15.84 -14.89
N PRO A 25 11.42 -15.94 -13.55
CA PRO A 25 12.58 -15.79 -12.66
C PRO A 25 13.68 -16.83 -12.89
N ALA A 26 13.34 -17.98 -13.48
CA ALA A 26 14.29 -19.03 -13.85
C ALA A 26 14.98 -18.80 -15.22
N ALA A 27 14.64 -17.72 -15.93
CA ALA A 27 15.29 -17.37 -17.19
C ALA A 27 16.79 -17.14 -16.96
N VAL A 28 17.56 -17.43 -18.00
CA VAL A 28 19.02 -17.38 -17.98
C VAL A 28 19.48 -16.25 -18.87
N ILE A 29 20.43 -15.45 -18.38
CA ILE A 29 21.11 -14.45 -19.18
C ILE A 29 22.20 -15.13 -19.98
N ILE A 30 22.17 -14.90 -21.29
CA ILE A 30 23.18 -15.34 -22.24
C ILE A 30 23.99 -14.11 -22.64
N PRO A 31 25.29 -14.02 -22.30
CA PRO A 31 26.16 -12.94 -22.77
C PRO A 31 26.17 -12.88 -24.30
N GLY A 32 26.18 -11.69 -24.90
CA GLY A 32 26.13 -11.53 -26.36
C GLY A 32 27.33 -12.14 -27.10
N ASP A 33 28.45 -12.32 -26.40
CA ASP A 33 29.69 -12.94 -26.88
C ASP A 33 29.79 -14.44 -26.58
N ALA A 34 28.74 -15.04 -25.98
CA ALA A 34 28.74 -16.39 -25.41
C ALA A 34 28.86 -17.55 -26.42
N MET A 35 28.97 -17.28 -27.71
CA MET A 35 29.03 -18.33 -28.73
C MET A 35 30.32 -19.18 -28.70
N LYS A 36 31.30 -18.90 -27.83
CA LYS A 36 32.65 -19.50 -27.94
C LYS A 36 33.20 -20.21 -26.69
N SER A 37 32.46 -20.30 -25.58
CA SER A 37 32.94 -20.98 -24.38
C SER A 37 31.82 -21.71 -23.64
N SER A 38 32.19 -22.73 -22.87
CA SER A 38 31.31 -23.35 -21.86
C SER A 38 31.03 -22.32 -20.77
N ILE A 39 29.99 -21.53 -20.93
CA ILE A 39 29.68 -20.42 -20.02
C ILE A 39 28.75 -20.89 -18.91
N ASP A 40 29.11 -20.52 -17.69
CA ASP A 40 28.25 -20.60 -16.53
C ASP A 40 27.05 -19.66 -16.75
N LEU A 41 25.90 -20.28 -16.95
CA LEU A 41 24.61 -19.61 -17.17
C LEU A 41 24.13 -18.95 -15.87
N CYS A 42 23.94 -17.62 -15.89
CA CYS A 42 23.43 -16.87 -14.75
C CYS A 42 21.91 -16.74 -14.82
N ARG A 43 21.19 -17.20 -13.79
CA ARG A 43 19.73 -17.05 -13.69
C ARG A 43 19.34 -15.65 -13.23
N LEU A 44 18.20 -15.15 -13.67
CA LEU A 44 17.65 -13.87 -13.20
C LEU A 44 17.39 -13.87 -11.69
N SER A 45 16.93 -14.99 -11.14
CA SER A 45 16.75 -15.14 -9.69
C SER A 45 18.06 -14.95 -8.93
N PHE A 46 19.18 -15.44 -9.46
CA PHE A 46 20.50 -15.33 -8.82
C PHE A 46 20.98 -13.88 -8.73
N ILE A 47 20.75 -13.07 -9.77
CA ILE A 47 21.04 -11.64 -9.72
C ILE A 47 20.20 -11.00 -8.60
N SER A 48 18.91 -11.28 -8.59
CA SER A 48 17.99 -10.67 -7.62
C SER A 48 18.34 -11.08 -6.18
N GLU A 49 18.64 -12.36 -5.93
CA GLU A 49 19.11 -12.89 -4.63
C GLU A 49 20.43 -12.24 -4.19
N THR A 50 21.35 -12.00 -5.14
CA THR A 50 22.60 -11.30 -4.88
C THR A 50 22.34 -9.84 -4.48
N LEU A 51 21.45 -9.14 -5.19
CA LEU A 51 21.07 -7.77 -4.85
C LEU A 51 20.37 -7.70 -3.49
N GLN A 52 19.52 -8.69 -3.15
CA GLN A 52 18.89 -8.79 -1.84
C GLN A 52 19.95 -8.98 -0.74
N SER A 53 20.92 -9.88 -0.96
CA SER A 53 22.01 -10.12 -0.01
C SER A 53 22.84 -8.85 0.24
N ILE A 54 23.09 -8.06 -0.80
CA ILE A 54 23.76 -6.75 -0.68
C ILE A 54 22.87 -5.79 0.12
N LYS A 55 21.56 -5.73 -0.18
CA LYS A 55 20.61 -4.87 0.53
C LYS A 55 20.49 -5.23 2.01
N ASP A 56 20.52 -6.52 2.34
CA ASP A 56 20.53 -7.00 3.71
C ASP A 56 21.84 -6.58 4.41
N ALA A 57 22.99 -6.77 3.76
CA ALA A 57 24.28 -6.34 4.30
C ALA A 57 24.32 -4.83 4.59
N LEU A 58 23.72 -4.01 3.71
CA LEU A 58 23.55 -2.56 3.91
C LEU A 58 22.69 -2.22 5.14
N GLY A 59 21.73 -3.09 5.49
CA GLY A 59 20.88 -2.91 6.66
C GLY A 59 21.49 -3.34 7.99
N TYR A 60 22.49 -4.23 7.97
CA TYR A 60 23.07 -4.84 9.17
C TYR A 60 24.51 -4.40 9.50
N ASP A 61 25.28 -3.92 8.52
CA ASP A 61 26.67 -3.51 8.72
C ASP A 61 26.85 -1.98 8.62
N ASP A 62 27.18 -1.35 9.75
CA ASP A 62 27.36 0.10 9.83
C ASP A 62 28.43 0.63 8.87
N LYS A 63 29.50 -0.12 8.61
CA LYS A 63 30.58 0.31 7.71
C LYS A 63 30.13 0.28 6.26
N ILE A 64 29.37 -0.74 5.88
CA ILE A 64 28.83 -0.83 4.52
C ILE A 64 27.77 0.26 4.32
N ARG A 65 26.95 0.54 5.33
CA ARG A 65 25.98 1.62 5.31
C ARG A 65 26.62 3.00 5.14
N GLU A 66 27.71 3.29 5.87
CA GLU A 66 28.47 4.55 5.70
C GLU A 66 29.01 4.70 4.27
N ALA A 67 29.55 3.62 3.69
CA ALA A 67 29.99 3.62 2.29
C ALA A 67 28.83 3.79 1.28
N ASP A 68 27.63 3.30 1.62
CA ASP A 68 26.43 3.47 0.81
C ASP A 68 25.88 4.89 0.82
N GLU A 69 26.00 5.60 1.94
CA GLU A 69 25.63 7.02 2.02
C GLU A 69 26.43 7.87 1.02
N GLU A 70 27.66 7.47 0.69
CA GLU A 70 28.48 8.13 -0.32
C GLU A 70 28.13 7.73 -1.76
N CYS A 71 27.83 6.45 -2.02
CA CYS A 71 27.68 5.93 -3.38
C CYS A 71 26.23 5.70 -3.84
N GLY A 72 25.26 5.69 -2.92
CA GLY A 72 23.84 5.49 -3.19
C GLY A 72 23.48 4.12 -3.78
N LEU A 73 24.28 3.07 -3.51
CA LEU A 73 24.05 1.72 -4.01
C LEU A 73 22.70 1.16 -3.59
N GLY A 74 22.27 1.36 -2.35
CA GLY A 74 20.97 0.94 -1.86
C GLY A 74 19.82 1.52 -2.68
N ALA A 75 19.90 2.81 -3.05
CA ALA A 75 18.91 3.48 -3.88
C ALA A 75 18.97 2.99 -5.34
N MET A 76 20.18 2.75 -5.88
CA MET A 76 20.34 2.17 -7.22
C MET A 76 19.71 0.78 -7.31
N ILE A 77 19.89 -0.06 -6.28
CA ILE A 77 19.26 -1.39 -6.20
C ILE A 77 17.74 -1.25 -6.20
N ASP A 78 17.17 -0.36 -5.38
CA ASP A 78 15.72 -0.16 -5.29
C ASP A 78 15.11 0.35 -6.61
N LEU A 79 15.85 1.21 -7.34
CA LEU A 79 15.45 1.71 -8.66
C LEU A 79 15.42 0.61 -9.72
N THR A 80 16.20 -0.46 -9.55
CA THR A 80 15.96 -1.68 -10.29
C THR A 80 14.78 -2.38 -9.64
N GLY A 81 13.59 -2.49 -10.22
CA GLY A 81 12.51 -3.25 -9.54
C GLY A 81 12.76 -4.76 -9.35
N LEU A 82 13.99 -5.27 -9.29
CA LEU A 82 14.30 -6.70 -9.24
C LEU A 82 14.01 -7.31 -7.86
N LEU A 83 14.15 -6.56 -6.77
CA LEU A 83 13.81 -7.07 -5.44
C LEU A 83 12.31 -7.38 -5.30
N VAL A 84 11.44 -6.57 -5.92
CA VAL A 84 10.00 -6.84 -5.92
C VAL A 84 9.63 -8.08 -6.76
N CYS A 85 10.48 -8.47 -7.72
CA CYS A 85 10.31 -9.70 -8.49
C CYS A 85 10.58 -10.96 -7.65
N LEU A 86 11.50 -10.91 -6.69
CA LEU A 86 11.73 -12.03 -5.75
C LEU A 86 10.50 -12.30 -4.90
N ASP A 87 9.90 -11.22 -4.38
CA ASP A 87 8.71 -11.29 -3.55
C ASP A 87 7.44 -11.61 -4.34
N GLN A 88 7.51 -11.53 -5.67
CA GLN A 88 6.38 -11.67 -6.59
C GLN A 88 5.26 -10.68 -6.23
N ASP A 89 5.65 -9.47 -5.84
CA ASP A 89 4.76 -8.35 -5.53
C ASP A 89 4.41 -7.61 -6.83
N SER A 90 3.24 -7.91 -7.38
CA SER A 90 2.78 -7.31 -8.64
C SER A 90 2.54 -5.81 -8.54
N MET A 91 2.11 -5.28 -7.39
CA MET A 91 1.90 -3.85 -7.22
C MET A 91 3.22 -3.12 -7.02
N GLY A 92 4.16 -3.73 -6.28
CA GLY A 92 5.55 -3.28 -6.21
C GLY A 92 6.17 -3.21 -7.61
N LEU A 93 5.94 -4.23 -8.43
CA LEU A 93 6.38 -4.26 -9.82
C LEU A 93 5.80 -3.10 -10.64
N LEU A 94 4.51 -2.80 -10.48
CA LEU A 94 3.87 -1.66 -11.15
C LEU A 94 4.48 -0.32 -10.73
N THR A 95 4.78 -0.14 -9.44
CA THR A 95 5.49 1.08 -8.99
C THR A 95 6.88 1.19 -9.63
N ALA A 96 7.64 0.09 -9.66
CA ALA A 96 8.96 0.05 -10.29
C ALA A 96 8.89 0.29 -11.81
N ALA A 97 7.86 -0.23 -12.49
CA ALA A 97 7.63 -0.02 -13.92
C ALA A 97 7.51 1.47 -14.27
N GLY A 98 6.92 2.29 -13.38
CA GLY A 98 6.81 3.74 -13.54
C GLY A 98 8.14 4.49 -13.61
N HIS A 99 9.24 3.87 -13.16
CA HIS A 99 10.59 4.44 -13.19
C HIS A 99 11.45 3.90 -14.35
N ARG A 100 10.93 2.98 -15.16
CA ARG A 100 11.68 2.36 -16.26
C ARG A 100 11.74 3.23 -17.50
N THR A 101 12.78 2.99 -18.29
CA THR A 101 12.94 3.55 -19.63
C THR A 101 12.03 2.79 -20.59
N THR A 102 11.26 3.55 -21.37
CA THR A 102 10.38 3.02 -22.41
C THR A 102 10.59 3.77 -23.72
N ARG A 103 10.26 3.13 -24.85
CA ARG A 103 10.34 3.76 -26.17
C ARG A 103 9.17 4.71 -26.38
N HIS A 104 7.97 4.28 -26.00
CA HIS A 104 6.75 5.07 -25.96
C HIS A 104 6.28 5.19 -24.51
N GLU A 105 5.60 6.27 -24.15
CA GLU A 105 5.22 6.46 -22.75
C GLU A 105 4.16 5.46 -22.29
N GLU A 106 3.28 5.07 -23.20
CA GLU A 106 2.18 4.12 -23.07
C GLU A 106 2.68 2.69 -22.80
N ASP A 107 3.91 2.36 -23.23
CA ASP A 107 4.54 1.06 -22.99
C ASP A 107 4.63 0.77 -21.48
N ARG A 108 4.62 1.79 -20.61
CA ARG A 108 4.58 1.61 -19.15
C ARG A 108 3.37 0.81 -18.68
N VAL A 109 2.23 0.97 -19.36
CA VAL A 109 1.02 0.18 -19.08
C VAL A 109 1.01 -1.08 -19.94
N TYR A 110 1.26 -0.97 -21.25
CA TYR A 110 1.21 -2.15 -22.14
C TYR A 110 2.24 -3.23 -21.79
N GLY A 111 3.43 -2.82 -21.38
CA GLY A 111 4.51 -3.71 -20.97
C GLY A 111 4.29 -4.36 -19.61
N ILE A 112 3.32 -3.90 -18.79
CA ILE A 112 3.09 -4.46 -17.45
C ILE A 112 1.70 -5.10 -17.28
N MET A 113 0.71 -4.74 -18.10
CA MET A 113 -0.66 -5.24 -17.98
C MET A 113 -0.77 -6.78 -18.03
N GLN A 114 0.17 -7.45 -18.73
CA GLN A 114 0.23 -8.91 -18.82
C GLN A 114 0.54 -9.57 -17.46
N VAL A 115 1.32 -8.93 -16.58
CA VAL A 115 1.56 -9.43 -15.22
C VAL A 115 0.26 -9.52 -14.42
N PHE A 116 -0.69 -8.65 -14.75
CA PHE A 116 -2.02 -8.63 -14.16
C PHE A 116 -3.05 -9.37 -15.00
N GLU A 117 -2.66 -10.05 -16.09
CA GLU A 117 -3.55 -10.73 -17.04
C GLU A 117 -4.68 -9.81 -17.54
N LEU A 118 -4.36 -8.54 -17.80
CA LEU A 118 -5.29 -7.54 -18.29
C LEU A 118 -5.07 -7.25 -19.77
N GLN A 119 -6.16 -6.91 -20.46
CA GLN A 119 -6.16 -6.40 -21.83
C GLN A 119 -6.75 -4.99 -21.82
N LEU A 120 -5.90 -3.99 -22.01
CA LEU A 120 -6.23 -2.56 -21.92
C LEU A 120 -5.96 -1.85 -23.25
N GLY A 121 -6.51 -0.65 -23.42
CA GLY A 121 -6.35 0.17 -24.63
C GLY A 121 -6.57 -0.60 -25.92
N ASN A 122 -5.58 -0.56 -26.83
CA ASN A 122 -5.62 -1.23 -28.13
C ASN A 122 -5.64 -2.76 -28.06
N SER A 123 -5.27 -3.35 -26.92
CA SER A 123 -5.36 -4.80 -26.73
C SER A 123 -6.73 -5.26 -26.22
N ALA A 124 -7.59 -4.34 -25.78
CA ALA A 124 -8.90 -4.69 -25.23
C ALA A 124 -9.86 -5.18 -26.33
N PRO A 125 -10.68 -6.21 -26.06
CA PRO A 125 -11.56 -6.79 -27.06
C PRO A 125 -12.64 -5.79 -27.52
N GLY A 126 -12.84 -5.68 -28.84
CA GLY A 126 -13.87 -4.84 -29.43
C GLY A 126 -13.54 -3.35 -29.53
N ILE A 127 -12.28 -2.96 -29.29
CA ILE A 127 -11.79 -1.60 -29.51
C ILE A 127 -11.38 -1.40 -30.98
N ASP A 128 -11.60 -0.19 -31.50
CA ASP A 128 -11.10 0.23 -32.81
C ASP A 128 -9.56 0.27 -32.81
N GLU A 129 -8.95 -0.54 -33.68
CA GLU A 129 -7.48 -0.65 -33.82
C GLU A 129 -6.82 0.70 -34.17
N ASN A 130 -7.57 1.64 -34.74
CA ASN A 130 -7.05 2.97 -35.11
C ASN A 130 -7.13 3.98 -33.96
N ARG A 131 -7.80 3.65 -32.85
CA ARG A 131 -7.83 4.54 -31.69
C ARG A 131 -6.45 4.55 -31.02
N ALA A 132 -5.91 5.74 -30.80
CA ALA A 132 -4.78 5.90 -29.88
C ALA A 132 -5.32 6.17 -28.47
N PHE A 133 -4.70 5.56 -27.46
CA PHE A 133 -4.96 5.84 -26.05
C PHE A 133 -3.79 6.62 -25.47
N SER A 134 -4.09 7.66 -24.70
CA SER A 134 -3.03 8.35 -23.95
C SER A 134 -2.57 7.50 -22.76
N LEU A 135 -1.36 7.76 -22.26
CA LEU A 135 -0.89 7.16 -21.02
C LEU A 135 -1.83 7.43 -19.84
N GLU A 136 -2.48 8.59 -19.79
CA GLU A 136 -3.45 8.90 -18.73
C GLU A 136 -4.70 8.00 -18.81
N GLU A 137 -5.27 7.83 -20.00
CA GLU A 137 -6.40 6.93 -20.22
C GLU A 137 -6.06 5.49 -19.85
N LEU A 138 -4.85 5.04 -20.22
CA LEU A 138 -4.36 3.71 -19.90
C LEU A 138 -4.16 3.51 -18.40
N ASN A 139 -3.63 4.50 -17.69
CA ASN A 139 -3.50 4.43 -16.24
C ASN A 139 -4.87 4.43 -15.53
N ASP A 140 -5.84 5.19 -16.03
CA ASP A 140 -7.22 5.16 -15.55
C ASP A 140 -7.86 3.78 -15.76
N GLN A 141 -7.67 3.18 -16.94
CA GLN A 141 -8.15 1.82 -17.23
C GLN A 141 -7.47 0.77 -16.35
N LEU A 142 -6.14 0.85 -16.19
CA LEU A 142 -5.37 -0.05 -15.35
C LEU A 142 -5.83 0.05 -13.89
N GLY A 143 -5.91 1.26 -13.34
CA GLY A 143 -6.39 1.48 -11.98
C GLY A 143 -7.79 0.90 -11.77
N ALA A 144 -8.72 1.15 -12.71
CA ALA A 144 -10.09 0.66 -12.61
C ALA A 144 -10.16 -0.87 -12.65
N ALA A 145 -9.37 -1.50 -13.53
CA ALA A 145 -9.29 -2.95 -13.63
C ALA A 145 -8.68 -3.58 -12.37
N LEU A 146 -7.64 -2.96 -11.78
CA LEU A 146 -7.02 -3.43 -10.55
C LEU A 146 -7.93 -3.31 -9.33
N LEU A 147 -8.75 -2.26 -9.26
CA LEU A 147 -9.77 -2.13 -8.20
C LEU A 147 -10.75 -3.30 -8.19
N VAL A 148 -11.10 -3.82 -9.38
CA VAL A 148 -12.03 -4.95 -9.52
C VAL A 148 -11.31 -6.28 -9.29
N LYS A 149 -10.14 -6.46 -9.91
CA LYS A 149 -9.39 -7.72 -9.83
C LYS A 149 -8.84 -7.97 -8.42
N ASP A 150 -8.23 -6.95 -7.82
CA ASP A 150 -7.54 -7.05 -6.54
C ASP A 150 -7.85 -5.86 -5.61
N PRO A 151 -9.08 -5.74 -5.05
CA PRO A 151 -9.53 -4.54 -4.34
C PRO A 151 -8.60 -4.11 -3.20
N ILE A 152 -8.16 -5.04 -2.35
CA ILE A 152 -7.27 -4.71 -1.23
C ILE A 152 -5.88 -4.33 -1.73
N LEU A 153 -5.23 -5.20 -2.53
CA LEU A 153 -3.84 -4.99 -2.95
C LEU A 153 -3.68 -3.75 -3.83
N SER A 154 -4.66 -3.48 -4.68
CA SER A 154 -4.70 -2.27 -5.51
C SER A 154 -4.79 -0.98 -4.71
N GLN A 155 -4.95 -1.06 -3.37
CA GLN A 155 -4.91 0.08 -2.46
C GLN A 155 -3.73 0.03 -1.47
N MET A 156 -2.91 -1.03 -1.48
CA MET A 156 -1.78 -1.21 -0.55
C MET A 156 -0.53 -0.43 -0.97
N TYR A 157 -0.65 0.88 -1.08
CA TYR A 157 0.47 1.79 -1.38
C TYR A 157 0.37 3.08 -0.55
N ILE A 158 1.41 3.90 -0.55
CA ILE A 158 1.34 5.30 -0.11
C ILE A 158 1.94 6.19 -1.17
N TYR A 159 1.53 7.45 -1.23
CA TYR A 159 2.10 8.42 -2.16
C TYR A 159 3.33 9.11 -1.57
N GLN A 160 4.45 9.08 -2.28
CA GLN A 160 5.69 9.81 -1.97
C GLN A 160 5.73 11.20 -2.62
N GLY A 161 4.62 11.70 -3.12
CA GLY A 161 4.53 13.00 -3.76
C GLY A 161 3.09 13.42 -3.98
N LYS A 162 2.90 14.63 -4.50
CA LYS A 162 1.57 15.16 -4.80
C LYS A 162 0.91 14.32 -5.89
N VAL A 163 -0.35 14.00 -5.68
CA VAL A 163 -1.19 13.30 -6.66
C VAL A 163 -2.11 14.30 -7.33
N GLU A 164 -2.42 14.06 -8.60
CA GLU A 164 -3.42 14.84 -9.31
C GLU A 164 -4.77 14.75 -8.61
N PRO A 165 -5.53 15.86 -8.52
CA PRO A 165 -6.88 15.83 -7.98
C PRO A 165 -7.72 14.74 -8.65
N ARG A 166 -8.54 14.03 -7.85
CA ARG A 166 -9.47 12.98 -8.33
C ARG A 166 -8.78 11.71 -8.87
N LYS A 167 -7.46 11.57 -8.69
CA LYS A 167 -6.68 10.38 -9.08
C LYS A 167 -6.11 9.64 -7.86
N GLY A 168 -6.48 10.05 -6.65
CA GLY A 168 -6.00 9.47 -5.38
C GLY A 168 -6.42 8.01 -5.14
N TRP A 169 -7.31 7.49 -5.97
CA TRP A 169 -7.85 6.14 -5.93
C TRP A 169 -6.99 5.09 -6.66
N ARG A 170 -6.02 5.48 -7.50
CA ARG A 170 -5.16 4.56 -8.27
C ARG A 170 -3.68 4.82 -8.05
N LEU A 171 -2.84 3.80 -8.28
CA LEU A 171 -1.39 3.99 -8.25
C LEU A 171 -0.96 5.12 -9.20
N ALA A 172 -0.01 5.92 -8.71
CA ALA A 172 0.66 6.98 -9.43
C ALA A 172 2.16 6.68 -9.49
N ARG A 173 2.89 7.45 -10.30
CA ARG A 173 4.36 7.31 -10.41
C ARG A 173 5.09 7.59 -9.09
N CYS A 174 4.48 8.34 -8.18
CA CYS A 174 5.02 8.59 -6.85
C CYS A 174 4.57 7.55 -5.81
N SER A 175 3.78 6.54 -6.18
CA SER A 175 3.35 5.51 -5.24
C SER A 175 4.49 4.58 -4.87
N ILE A 176 4.53 4.14 -3.61
CA ILE A 176 5.38 3.03 -3.15
C ILE A 176 4.52 2.00 -2.45
N VAL A 177 4.91 0.73 -2.50
CA VAL A 177 4.30 -0.35 -1.72
C VAL A 177 5.10 -0.53 -0.42
N PRO A 178 4.53 -0.19 0.75
CA PRO A 178 5.23 -0.34 2.03
C PRO A 178 5.50 -1.81 2.35
N SER A 179 6.59 -2.10 3.06
CA SER A 179 6.98 -3.47 3.43
C SER A 179 5.93 -4.15 4.32
N GLU A 180 5.18 -3.38 5.12
CA GLU A 180 4.07 -3.88 5.93
C GLU A 180 2.93 -4.46 5.08
N SER A 181 2.85 -4.06 3.80
CA SER A 181 1.88 -4.60 2.85
C SER A 181 2.24 -6.01 2.37
N LYS A 182 3.52 -6.40 2.42
CA LYS A 182 4.01 -7.69 1.90
C LYS A 182 3.28 -8.89 2.53
N VAL A 183 2.87 -8.77 3.79
CA VAL A 183 2.09 -9.81 4.50
C VAL A 183 0.77 -10.11 3.78
N PHE A 184 0.13 -9.11 3.17
CA PHE A 184 -1.08 -9.31 2.37
C PHE A 184 -0.79 -9.99 1.03
N TYR A 185 0.31 -9.64 0.37
CA TYR A 185 0.73 -10.26 -0.90
C TYR A 185 1.10 -11.74 -0.74
N HIS A 186 2.05 -12.04 0.15
CA HIS A 186 2.55 -13.41 0.32
C HIS A 186 1.44 -14.38 0.73
N ARG A 187 0.55 -13.93 1.63
CA ARG A 187 -0.54 -14.79 2.09
C ARG A 187 -1.63 -14.94 1.03
N LYS A 188 -2.01 -13.89 0.30
CA LYS A 188 -2.99 -14.03 -0.80
C LYS A 188 -2.52 -15.06 -1.82
N ARG A 189 -1.22 -15.09 -2.12
CA ARG A 189 -0.61 -16.08 -3.01
C ARG A 189 -0.60 -17.47 -2.41
N ALA A 190 -0.26 -17.60 -1.13
CA ALA A 190 -0.23 -18.90 -0.46
C ALA A 190 -1.64 -19.47 -0.31
N GLN A 191 -2.62 -18.65 0.06
CA GLN A 191 -3.99 -19.06 0.36
C GLN A 191 -5.03 -17.91 0.24
N PRO A 192 -6.27 -18.20 -0.16
CA PRO A 192 -7.31 -17.18 -0.36
C PRO A 192 -8.00 -16.70 0.94
N THR A 193 -7.31 -16.65 2.10
CA THR A 193 -7.92 -16.27 3.39
C THR A 193 -8.16 -14.77 3.57
N VAL A 194 -8.07 -13.99 2.49
CA VAL A 194 -8.28 -12.55 2.50
C VAL A 194 -9.74 -12.26 2.16
N GLU A 195 -10.47 -11.69 3.13
CA GLU A 195 -11.86 -11.29 3.00
C GLU A 195 -11.95 -9.81 2.62
N ASN A 196 -12.54 -9.50 1.47
CA ASN A 196 -12.86 -8.13 1.07
C ASN A 196 -14.02 -7.61 1.92
N ARG A 197 -13.83 -6.46 2.55
CA ARG A 197 -14.84 -5.77 3.37
C ARG A 197 -15.37 -4.49 2.72
N ALA A 198 -14.67 -3.98 1.72
CA ALA A 198 -15.13 -2.87 0.90
C ALA A 198 -15.39 -3.30 -0.54
N THR A 199 -16.35 -2.64 -1.19
CA THR A 199 -16.56 -2.69 -2.63
C THR A 199 -15.88 -1.47 -3.24
N LEU A 200 -14.91 -1.70 -4.11
CA LEU A 200 -14.21 -0.66 -4.85
C LEU A 200 -14.58 -0.74 -6.33
N SER A 201 -14.81 0.41 -6.93
CA SER A 201 -15.22 0.54 -8.32
C SER A 201 -14.79 1.90 -8.85
N CYS A 202 -15.08 2.17 -10.12
CA CYS A 202 -14.96 3.51 -10.66
C CYS A 202 -16.31 4.01 -11.18
N GLN A 203 -16.51 5.32 -11.15
CA GLN A 203 -17.64 5.97 -11.76
C GLN A 203 -17.17 7.19 -12.54
N ARG A 204 -17.64 7.33 -13.77
CA ARG A 204 -17.39 8.55 -14.55
C ARG A 204 -18.38 9.61 -14.07
N LEU A 205 -17.83 10.73 -13.59
CA LEU A 205 -18.59 11.94 -13.26
C LEU A 205 -18.07 13.04 -14.17
N GLU A 206 -18.95 13.56 -15.03
CA GLU A 206 -18.58 14.48 -16.11
C GLU A 206 -17.51 13.87 -17.04
N ALA A 207 -16.36 14.52 -17.18
CA ALA A 207 -15.23 14.07 -17.99
C ALA A 207 -14.20 13.22 -17.21
N SER A 208 -14.27 13.19 -15.88
CA SER A 208 -13.28 12.53 -15.03
C SER A 208 -13.74 11.15 -14.55
N LEU A 209 -12.81 10.19 -14.51
CA LEU A 209 -13.04 8.90 -13.86
C LEU A 209 -12.66 9.01 -12.37
N TRP A 210 -13.61 8.69 -11.50
CA TRP A 210 -13.43 8.73 -10.05
C TRP A 210 -13.41 7.33 -9.46
N GLY A 211 -12.66 7.15 -8.38
CA GLY A 211 -12.80 5.97 -7.53
C GLY A 211 -14.11 6.07 -6.76
N LYS A 212 -14.85 4.97 -6.65
CA LYS A 212 -16.08 4.87 -5.88
C LYS A 212 -15.98 3.71 -4.90
N PHE A 213 -15.96 4.03 -3.61
CA PHE A 213 -15.76 3.06 -2.54
C PHE A 213 -17.02 2.96 -1.66
N SER A 214 -17.31 1.75 -1.19
CA SER A 214 -18.39 1.50 -0.22
C SER A 214 -17.95 0.42 0.77
N GLY A 215 -18.35 0.52 2.03
CA GLY A 215 -18.02 -0.49 3.04
C GLY A 215 -18.09 0.04 4.47
N PRO A 216 -17.71 -0.80 5.45
CA PRO A 216 -17.70 -0.42 6.85
C PRO A 216 -16.71 0.71 7.12
N MET A 217 -17.21 1.77 7.74
CA MET A 217 -16.42 2.94 8.13
C MET A 217 -16.49 3.20 9.63
N ILE A 218 -15.41 3.78 10.15
CA ILE A 218 -15.37 4.28 11.52
C ILE A 218 -14.46 5.50 11.66
N SER A 219 -14.84 6.46 12.51
CA SER A 219 -13.95 7.57 12.89
C SER A 219 -12.62 7.03 13.44
N PHE A 220 -11.51 7.54 12.89
CA PHE A 220 -10.18 7.14 13.34
C PHE A 220 -9.97 7.41 14.84
N ARG A 221 -10.51 8.51 15.37
CA ARG A 221 -10.45 8.84 16.80
C ARG A 221 -11.06 7.75 17.67
N VAL A 222 -12.29 7.36 17.33
CA VAL A 222 -13.04 6.36 18.10
C VAL A 222 -12.32 5.02 18.06
N PHE A 223 -11.83 4.64 16.88
CA PHE A 223 -11.06 3.41 16.74
C PHE A 223 -9.74 3.44 17.53
N ALA A 224 -8.95 4.51 17.40
CA ALA A 224 -7.65 4.63 18.07
C ALA A 224 -7.79 4.66 19.60
N GLN A 225 -8.82 5.32 20.13
CA GLN A 225 -9.15 5.31 21.56
C GLN A 225 -9.45 3.90 22.05
N ARG A 226 -10.27 3.14 21.31
CA ARG A 226 -10.59 1.77 21.65
C ARG A 226 -9.38 0.87 21.57
N LEU A 227 -8.57 1.00 20.52
CA LEU A 227 -7.35 0.23 20.38
C LEU A 227 -6.40 0.47 21.56
N LEU A 228 -6.24 1.73 22.00
CA LEU A 228 -5.44 2.06 23.18
C LEU A 228 -6.03 1.50 24.49
N HIS A 229 -7.36 1.44 24.59
CA HIS A 229 -8.09 0.89 25.74
C HIS A 229 -7.94 -0.63 25.83
N ASP A 230 -8.29 -1.33 24.75
CA ASP A 230 -8.40 -2.78 24.69
C ASP A 230 -7.03 -3.46 24.51
N TRP A 231 -6.09 -2.74 23.90
CA TRP A 231 -4.74 -3.20 23.66
C TRP A 231 -3.71 -2.05 23.77
N PRO A 232 -3.37 -1.61 25.00
CA PRO A 232 -2.47 -0.48 25.23
C PRO A 232 -1.12 -0.60 24.51
N ASN A 233 -0.66 -1.84 24.31
CA ASN A 233 0.62 -2.12 23.67
C ASN A 233 0.55 -2.34 22.15
N ALA A 234 -0.63 -2.25 21.52
CA ALA A 234 -0.79 -2.43 20.07
C ALA A 234 0.13 -1.51 19.27
N TRP A 235 0.26 -0.25 19.71
CA TRP A 235 1.08 0.77 19.07
C TRP A 235 2.59 0.54 19.23
N SER A 236 3.00 -0.13 20.31
CA SER A 236 4.42 -0.31 20.67
C SER A 236 5.01 -1.62 20.11
N TYR A 237 4.21 -2.67 19.99
CA TYR A 237 4.65 -3.99 19.50
C TYR A 237 4.33 -4.24 18.02
N GLY A 238 4.11 -3.19 17.22
CA GLY A 238 3.77 -3.32 15.80
C GLY A 238 2.43 -4.02 15.55
N GLY A 239 1.53 -4.03 16.53
CA GLY A 239 0.16 -4.51 16.38
C GLY A 239 -0.73 -3.55 15.59
N ALA A 240 -0.31 -2.29 15.46
CA ALA A 240 -0.96 -1.28 14.63
C ALA A 240 0.06 -0.34 13.98
N THR A 241 -0.09 -0.12 12.69
CA THR A 241 0.80 0.67 11.84
C THR A 241 0.01 1.70 11.05
N ILE A 242 0.45 2.95 11.10
CA ILE A 242 -0.09 4.06 10.32
C ILE A 242 0.96 4.47 9.29
N LEU A 243 0.58 4.41 8.02
CA LEU A 243 1.40 4.77 6.88
C LEU A 243 0.73 5.97 6.22
N LEU A 244 1.30 7.17 6.40
CA LEU A 244 0.74 8.40 5.85
C LEU A 244 1.28 8.64 4.44
N ASP A 245 0.45 9.17 3.57
CA ASP A 245 0.91 9.76 2.31
C ASP A 245 1.83 10.95 2.62
N LYS A 246 2.84 11.16 1.78
CA LYS A 246 3.91 12.15 2.02
C LYS A 246 3.38 13.55 2.22
N GLU A 247 2.35 13.95 1.48
CA GLU A 247 1.73 15.27 1.66
C GLU A 247 1.26 15.49 3.10
N ILE A 248 0.63 14.48 3.70
CA ILE A 248 0.18 14.51 5.10
C ILE A 248 1.38 14.39 6.06
N LEU A 249 2.38 13.57 5.71
CA LEU A 249 3.57 13.40 6.51
C LEU A 249 4.43 14.68 6.56
N ASP A 250 4.49 15.44 5.48
CA ASP A 250 5.23 16.70 5.39
C ASP A 250 4.58 17.77 6.28
N GLU A 251 3.25 17.74 6.46
CA GLU A 251 2.50 18.55 7.44
C GLU A 251 2.65 18.07 8.89
N CYS A 252 3.07 16.82 9.09
CA CYS A 252 3.27 16.21 10.40
C CYS A 252 4.56 16.75 11.04
N PRO A 253 4.52 17.39 12.23
CA PRO A 253 5.72 17.84 12.92
C PRO A 253 6.68 16.67 13.21
N GLU A 254 7.99 16.93 13.24
CA GLU A 254 9.02 15.87 13.33
C GLU A 254 8.82 14.95 14.54
N GLU A 255 8.43 15.50 15.70
CA GLU A 255 8.15 14.74 16.92
C GLU A 255 7.04 13.70 16.76
N TYR A 256 6.16 13.88 15.75
CA TYR A 256 5.07 12.98 15.45
C TYR A 256 5.39 11.95 14.35
N ARG A 257 6.53 12.08 13.64
CA ARG A 257 6.89 11.17 12.55
C ARG A 257 7.49 9.84 13.01
N ALA A 258 8.08 9.83 14.21
CA ALA A 258 8.95 8.75 14.67
C ALA A 258 8.24 7.42 14.98
N THR A 259 7.01 7.46 15.53
CA THR A 259 6.32 6.24 15.97
C THR A 259 4.86 6.23 15.52
N ASN A 260 4.27 5.03 15.41
CA ASN A 260 2.84 4.89 15.09
C ASN A 260 1.94 5.58 16.13
N LEU A 261 2.33 5.54 17.41
CA LEU A 261 1.60 6.25 18.47
C LEU A 261 1.65 7.76 18.27
N SER A 262 2.82 8.30 17.92
CA SER A 262 2.95 9.73 17.65
C SER A 262 2.16 10.14 16.40
N ARG A 263 2.16 9.33 15.33
CA ARG A 263 1.32 9.57 14.15
C ARG A 263 -0.17 9.53 14.48
N ALA A 264 -0.60 8.59 15.32
CA ALA A 264 -1.99 8.55 15.79
C ALA A 264 -2.36 9.80 16.59
N ALA A 265 -1.45 10.30 17.44
CA ALA A 265 -1.62 11.54 18.18
C ALA A 265 -1.67 12.77 17.25
N PHE A 266 -0.86 12.80 16.18
CA PHE A 266 -0.91 13.84 15.16
C PHE A 266 -2.22 13.84 14.40
N LEU A 267 -2.75 12.66 14.05
CA LEU A 267 -4.06 12.59 13.39
C LEU A 267 -5.18 13.05 14.32
N ALA A 268 -5.03 12.90 15.65
CA ALA A 268 -6.09 13.14 16.63
C ALA A 268 -6.75 14.54 16.54
N PRO A 269 -6.03 15.66 16.37
CA PRO A 269 -6.65 16.97 16.12
C PRO A 269 -7.45 17.08 14.80
N TYR A 270 -7.04 16.37 13.75
CA TYR A 270 -7.72 16.34 12.44
C TYR A 270 -8.94 15.40 12.42
N THR A 271 -9.29 14.78 13.56
CA THR A 271 -10.22 13.63 13.63
C THR A 271 -11.72 13.84 13.47
N PRO A 272 -12.33 15.04 13.48
CA PRO A 272 -13.73 15.09 13.05
C PRO A 272 -13.89 14.56 11.61
N GLU A 273 -12.81 14.62 10.81
CA GLU A 273 -12.87 14.41 9.37
C GLU A 273 -12.12 13.15 8.90
N VAL A 274 -11.25 12.54 9.73
CA VAL A 274 -10.53 11.31 9.37
C VAL A 274 -11.32 10.06 9.75
N THR A 275 -11.60 9.24 8.75
CA THR A 275 -12.36 7.99 8.85
C THR A 275 -11.53 6.83 8.29
N ILE A 276 -11.63 5.67 8.92
CA ILE A 276 -11.09 4.40 8.43
C ILE A 276 -12.19 3.74 7.60
N LEU A 277 -11.93 3.47 6.31
CA LEU A 277 -12.71 2.52 5.51
C LEU A 277 -12.04 1.16 5.58
N LEU A 278 -12.70 0.15 6.16
CA LEU A 278 -12.16 -1.20 6.25
C LEU A 278 -12.15 -1.87 4.87
N LEU A 279 -10.94 -2.09 4.32
CA LEU A 279 -10.77 -2.71 3.02
C LEU A 279 -10.89 -4.22 3.10
N GLY A 280 -10.27 -4.84 4.11
CA GLY A 280 -10.28 -6.28 4.22
C GLY A 280 -9.69 -6.83 5.51
N LEU A 281 -9.97 -8.11 5.71
CA LEU A 281 -9.45 -8.92 6.81
C LEU A 281 -8.65 -10.08 6.24
N GLN A 282 -7.66 -10.52 6.99
CA GLN A 282 -6.82 -11.64 6.64
C GLN A 282 -6.69 -12.54 7.86
N SER A 283 -7.07 -13.81 7.73
CA SER A 283 -6.91 -14.79 8.81
C SER A 283 -5.59 -15.55 8.69
N GLU A 284 -4.88 -15.70 9.81
CA GLU A 284 -3.79 -16.66 9.91
C GLU A 284 -4.33 -18.08 9.92
N LEU A 285 -3.62 -18.96 9.22
CA LEU A 285 -3.81 -20.39 9.36
C LEU A 285 -3.43 -20.80 10.76
N LYS A 286 -4.40 -21.40 11.44
CA LYS A 286 -4.14 -22.01 12.74
C LYS A 286 -3.49 -23.37 12.51
N SER A 287 -2.36 -23.61 13.17
CA SER A 287 -1.99 -24.96 13.59
C SER A 287 -3.14 -25.50 14.47
N GLU A 288 -3.47 -26.80 14.41
CA GLU A 288 -4.52 -27.37 15.27
C GLU A 288 -4.28 -26.98 16.74
N GLY A 289 -5.23 -26.22 17.33
CA GLY A 289 -5.18 -25.79 18.73
C GLY A 289 -4.68 -24.37 19.00
N GLU A 290 -4.14 -23.63 18.01
CA GLU A 290 -3.66 -22.26 18.22
C GLU A 290 -4.73 -21.19 17.92
N LYS A 291 -4.75 -20.11 18.71
CA LYS A 291 -5.57 -18.94 18.42
C LYS A 291 -4.94 -18.14 17.28
N GLY A 292 -5.47 -18.30 16.08
CA GLY A 292 -5.02 -17.56 14.90
C GLY A 292 -5.27 -16.06 15.04
N ARG A 293 -4.26 -15.28 14.69
CA ARG A 293 -4.35 -13.82 14.61
C ARG A 293 -5.04 -13.44 13.29
N ARG A 294 -5.83 -12.38 13.31
CA ARG A 294 -6.32 -11.73 12.08
C ARG A 294 -5.55 -10.44 11.87
N SER A 295 -5.22 -10.11 10.64
CA SER A 295 -4.75 -8.79 10.25
C SER A 295 -5.84 -8.08 9.49
N ALA A 296 -5.96 -6.79 9.68
CA ALA A 296 -6.95 -5.94 9.04
C ALA A 296 -6.25 -4.75 8.41
N VAL A 297 -6.84 -4.27 7.33
CA VAL A 297 -6.34 -3.10 6.61
C VAL A 297 -7.48 -2.18 6.24
N GLY A 298 -7.27 -0.88 6.46
CA GLY A 298 -8.20 0.17 6.09
C GLY A 298 -7.52 1.35 5.44
N LEU A 299 -8.27 2.06 4.59
CA LEU A 299 -7.88 3.37 4.07
C LEU A 299 -8.17 4.44 5.11
N LEU A 300 -7.21 5.32 5.35
CA LEU A 300 -7.45 6.56 6.07
C LEU A 300 -7.95 7.59 5.06
N LEU A 301 -9.17 8.08 5.26
CA LEU A 301 -9.85 9.02 4.39
C LEU A 301 -10.21 10.28 5.15
N HIS A 302 -10.01 11.43 4.54
CA HIS A 302 -10.38 12.74 5.05
C HIS A 302 -11.47 13.34 4.18
N ARG A 303 -12.57 13.79 4.77
CA ARG A 303 -13.65 14.44 4.02
C ARG A 303 -13.17 15.78 3.50
N SER A 304 -13.09 15.96 2.18
CA SER A 304 -12.68 17.24 1.62
C SER A 304 -13.79 18.27 1.86
N SER A 305 -13.44 19.34 2.58
CA SER A 305 -14.30 20.50 2.80
C SER A 305 -14.18 21.53 1.68
N ASP A 306 -13.52 21.21 0.57
CA ASP A 306 -13.30 22.13 -0.56
C ASP A 306 -14.64 22.56 -1.17
N LEU A 307 -15.18 23.64 -0.60
CA LEU A 307 -16.51 24.20 -0.85
C LEU A 307 -16.62 24.77 -2.27
N ALA A 308 -15.50 24.99 -2.95
CA ALA A 308 -15.47 25.56 -4.30
C ALA A 308 -16.14 24.65 -5.34
N LEU A 309 -16.33 23.35 -5.04
CA LEU A 309 -16.93 22.38 -5.95
C LEU A 309 -18.33 21.92 -5.52
N LYS A 310 -18.88 22.32 -4.36
CA LYS A 310 -20.19 21.81 -3.93
C LYS A 310 -21.35 22.48 -4.67
N THR A 311 -21.74 21.92 -5.82
CA THR A 311 -23.15 22.01 -6.23
C THR A 311 -24.01 21.13 -5.32
N ALA A 312 -25.28 21.47 -5.09
CA ALA A 312 -26.17 20.74 -4.19
C ALA A 312 -26.41 19.26 -4.59
N THR A 313 -25.96 18.87 -5.78
CA THR A 313 -26.09 17.53 -6.37
C THR A 313 -24.79 16.74 -6.40
N GLU A 314 -23.66 17.34 -6.03
CA GLU A 314 -22.37 16.67 -6.11
C GLU A 314 -22.15 15.70 -4.95
N PRO A 315 -21.56 14.53 -5.23
CA PRO A 315 -21.31 13.55 -4.20
C PRO A 315 -20.26 14.02 -3.20
N GLU A 316 -20.23 13.36 -2.05
CA GLU A 316 -19.22 13.63 -1.03
C GLU A 316 -17.83 13.19 -1.50
N ILE A 317 -16.90 14.14 -1.58
CA ILE A 317 -15.52 13.91 -2.01
C ILE A 317 -14.64 13.64 -0.78
N TRP A 318 -13.84 12.57 -0.87
CA TRP A 318 -12.92 12.11 0.15
C TRP A 318 -11.50 12.11 -0.39
N LYS A 319 -10.57 12.62 0.40
CA LYS A 319 -9.13 12.60 0.11
C LYS A 319 -8.49 11.42 0.87
N ARG A 320 -7.65 10.66 0.19
CA ARG A 320 -6.79 9.66 0.84
C ARG A 320 -5.74 10.36 1.72
N VAL A 321 -5.57 9.85 2.94
CA VAL A 321 -4.58 10.30 3.92
C VAL A 321 -3.44 9.29 4.06
N GLY A 322 -3.76 8.00 3.87
CA GLY A 322 -2.81 6.91 4.00
C GLY A 322 -3.48 5.57 4.26
N LEU A 323 -2.73 4.66 4.87
CA LEU A 323 -3.15 3.32 5.26
C LEU A 323 -3.07 3.12 6.77
N PHE A 324 -3.98 2.29 7.26
CA PHE A 324 -3.94 1.78 8.61
C PHE A 324 -4.01 0.26 8.58
N ILE A 325 -2.98 -0.39 9.12
CA ILE A 325 -2.86 -1.84 9.21
C ILE A 325 -2.82 -2.20 10.68
N TRP A 326 -3.63 -3.16 11.10
CA TRP A 326 -3.62 -3.61 12.49
C TRP A 326 -3.89 -5.10 12.60
N SER A 327 -3.50 -5.69 13.71
CA SER A 327 -3.88 -7.06 14.04
C SER A 327 -5.00 -7.08 15.06
N VAL A 328 -5.80 -8.14 15.02
CA VAL A 328 -6.84 -8.42 15.99
C VAL A 328 -6.79 -9.90 16.35
N ASP A 329 -7.00 -10.24 17.62
CA ASP A 329 -7.17 -11.63 18.03
C ASP A 329 -8.54 -12.15 17.53
N SER A 330 -8.57 -13.35 16.93
CA SER A 330 -9.74 -13.84 16.18
C SER A 330 -11.01 -13.99 17.02
N GLU A 331 -10.89 -14.36 18.30
CA GLU A 331 -12.02 -14.51 19.22
C GLU A 331 -12.72 -13.17 19.54
N ARG A 332 -12.00 -12.04 19.44
CA ARG A 332 -12.55 -10.71 19.77
C ARG A 332 -13.29 -10.05 18.61
N LEU A 333 -12.90 -10.27 17.37
CA LEU A 333 -13.57 -9.69 16.18
C LEU A 333 -15.03 -10.17 16.04
N GLU A 334 -15.28 -11.44 16.34
CA GLU A 334 -16.64 -12.00 16.28
C GLU A 334 -17.53 -11.47 17.41
N GLU A 335 -16.98 -11.23 18.60
CA GLU A 335 -17.68 -10.52 19.68
C GLU A 335 -17.91 -9.03 19.37
N GLU A 336 -16.98 -8.37 18.69
CA GLU A 336 -17.04 -6.94 18.34
C GLU A 336 -17.95 -6.62 17.14
N SER A 337 -18.14 -7.56 16.21
CA SER A 337 -19.11 -7.40 15.12
C SER A 337 -20.57 -7.63 15.56
N ILE A 338 -20.78 -8.26 16.73
CA ILE A 338 -22.10 -8.72 17.19
C ILE A 338 -22.62 -7.92 18.41
N ARG A 339 -21.77 -7.22 19.19
CA ARG A 339 -22.20 -6.48 20.39
C ARG A 339 -22.12 -4.97 20.25
N SER A 340 -23.25 -4.35 19.88
CA SER A 340 -23.58 -2.97 20.26
C SER A 340 -24.05 -2.93 21.73
N ASN A 341 -23.51 -1.98 22.51
CA ASN A 341 -23.87 -1.53 23.86
C ASN A 341 -23.15 -2.14 25.10
N GLU A 342 -22.39 -1.24 25.77
CA GLU A 342 -21.61 -1.27 27.04
C GLU A 342 -20.30 -2.09 27.09
N PRO A 343 -19.16 -1.60 27.69
CA PRO A 343 -19.05 -0.93 29.02
C PRO A 343 -17.92 0.15 29.25
N PHE A 344 -18.10 1.11 30.18
CA PHE A 344 -17.08 2.15 30.53
C PHE A 344 -16.58 2.19 31.99
N LYS A 345 -17.03 1.30 32.89
CA LYS A 345 -16.79 1.48 34.35
C LYS A 345 -15.54 0.81 34.93
N LEU A 346 -14.87 -0.09 34.23
CA LEU A 346 -13.71 -0.82 34.78
C LEU A 346 -12.34 -0.23 34.41
N LEU A 347 -12.28 0.69 33.44
CA LEU A 347 -11.04 1.21 32.88
C LEU A 347 -10.39 2.35 33.67
N ALA A 348 -11.19 3.13 34.42
CA ALA A 348 -10.70 4.32 35.12
C ALA A 348 -9.62 4.02 36.19
N LYS A 349 -9.41 2.75 36.53
CA LYS A 349 -8.44 2.31 37.56
C LYS A 349 -7.05 1.93 37.04
N SER A 350 -6.85 1.68 35.73
CA SER A 350 -5.52 1.24 35.22
C SER A 350 -4.71 2.35 34.53
N ILE A 351 -5.35 3.47 34.16
CA ILE A 351 -4.73 4.58 33.42
C ILE A 351 -3.95 5.56 34.34
N GLU A 352 -4.15 5.52 35.66
CA GLU A 352 -3.45 6.40 36.62
C GLU A 352 -1.92 6.17 36.73
N ASN A 353 -1.38 5.12 36.10
CA ASN A 353 0.05 4.76 36.21
C ASN A 353 0.93 5.20 35.02
N SER A 354 0.37 5.78 33.95
CA SER A 354 1.16 6.34 32.83
C SER A 354 0.99 7.85 32.75
N LYS A 355 1.79 8.60 33.53
CA LYS A 355 1.55 10.02 33.84
C LYS A 355 2.06 11.04 32.81
N THR A 356 2.81 10.63 31.79
CA THR A 356 3.52 11.60 30.91
C THR A 356 2.84 11.84 29.57
N ILE A 357 2.03 10.91 29.06
CA ILE A 357 1.32 11.03 27.75
C ILE A 357 -0.17 11.38 27.93
N THR A 358 -0.73 11.09 29.11
CA THR A 358 -2.16 11.26 29.42
C THR A 358 -2.61 12.71 29.64
N LYS A 359 -1.70 13.66 29.89
CA LYS A 359 -2.04 15.08 30.11
C LYS A 359 -2.67 15.77 28.89
N HIS A 360 -2.59 15.18 27.69
CA HIS A 360 -3.11 15.77 26.45
C HIS A 360 -4.43 15.16 25.95
N LEU A 361 -5.06 14.24 26.68
CA LEU A 361 -6.21 13.47 26.17
C LEU A 361 -7.43 13.49 27.12
N PRO A 362 -8.05 14.66 27.38
CA PRO A 362 -9.13 14.83 28.37
C PRO A 362 -10.49 14.23 27.98
N TYR A 363 -10.60 13.47 26.88
CA TYR A 363 -11.87 13.07 26.26
C TYR A 363 -12.17 11.56 26.29
N LEU A 364 -11.63 10.82 27.26
CA LEU A 364 -11.81 9.37 27.42
C LEU A 364 -13.12 8.96 28.15
N LYS A 365 -14.26 9.52 27.75
CA LYS A 365 -15.59 9.08 28.24
C LYS A 365 -16.60 9.02 27.08
N GLY A 366 -17.10 7.82 26.77
CA GLY A 366 -18.38 7.63 26.08
C GLY A 366 -18.31 6.93 24.72
N GLU A 367 -19.14 5.88 24.64
CA GLU A 367 -19.63 5.08 23.50
C GLU A 367 -18.62 4.23 22.68
N GLY A 368 -19.04 2.98 22.43
CA GLY A 368 -18.28 2.02 21.64
C GLY A 368 -18.32 2.37 20.14
N PRO A 369 -17.36 1.88 19.35
CA PRO A 369 -17.32 2.09 17.91
C PRO A 369 -18.53 1.49 17.20
N GLU A 370 -19.42 2.33 16.68
CA GLU A 370 -20.40 1.91 15.69
C GLU A 370 -19.77 2.01 14.30
N TRP A 371 -19.53 0.86 13.67
CA TRP A 371 -19.23 0.83 12.24
C TRP A 371 -20.47 1.29 11.50
N LYS A 372 -20.29 2.28 10.63
CA LYS A 372 -21.35 2.78 9.75
C LYS A 372 -21.06 2.29 8.34
N ASP A 373 -22.05 1.70 7.69
CA ASP A 373 -21.94 1.44 6.26
C ASP A 373 -22.04 2.75 5.50
N ALA A 374 -20.99 3.07 4.74
CA ALA A 374 -21.02 4.16 3.79
C ALA A 374 -21.16 3.62 2.38
N SER A 375 -22.01 4.28 1.59
CA SER A 375 -22.19 3.99 0.18
C SER A 375 -21.76 5.19 -0.66
N GLY A 376 -20.94 4.93 -1.68
CA GLY A 376 -20.56 5.95 -2.66
C GLY A 376 -19.65 7.05 -2.12
N LEU A 377 -18.51 6.69 -1.52
CA LEU A 377 -17.40 7.60 -1.28
C LEU A 377 -16.67 7.83 -2.60
N TYR A 378 -16.45 9.08 -2.99
CA TYR A 378 -15.71 9.40 -4.22
C TYR A 378 -14.36 10.02 -3.87
N GLY A 379 -13.29 9.48 -4.44
CA GLY A 379 -11.92 9.93 -4.18
C GLY A 379 -11.05 9.96 -5.43
#